data_AF-A0A967CKC5-F1
#
_entry.id   AF-A0A967CKC5-F1
#
_cell.length_a   1.000
_cell.length_b   1.000
_cell.length_c   1.000
_cell.angle_alpha   90.00
_cell.angle_beta   90.00
_cell.angle_gamma   90.00
#
_symmetry.space_group_name_H-M   'P 1'
#
loop_
_entity.id
_entity.type
_entity.pdbx_description
1 polymer ?
#
loop_
_entity_poly.entity_id
_entity_poly.type
_entity_poly.pdbx_seq_one_letter_code
_entity_poly.pdbx_strand_id
1 'polypeptide(L)'
;MTMPDPRVNVTPEDVGMVVCKFYAAVREHPVLGPVFYLIIGQSEALWREHEEKIAAFWRNAILYEREYSGNPMLAHLGVSAIESKHFPIWLGLFERVLIENLSQEQAQDWSLLANRIGRGLKFGMETFRQIDGKVPNLRNL
;
A
#
# COMPACT_ATOMS: atom_id res chain seq x y z
N MET A 1 -14.47 -23.39 -15.96
CA MET A 1 -14.70 -21.97 -15.64
C MET A 1 -13.36 -21.28 -15.84
N THR A 2 -13.21 -20.47 -16.88
CA THR A 2 -11.94 -19.77 -17.17
C THR A 2 -11.76 -18.67 -16.13
N MET A 3 -10.60 -18.60 -15.49
CA MET A 3 -10.25 -17.47 -14.64
C MET A 3 -10.29 -16.19 -15.49
N PRO A 4 -10.86 -15.08 -14.98
CA PRO A 4 -10.80 -13.82 -15.71
C PRO A 4 -9.35 -13.38 -15.91
N ASP A 5 -9.08 -12.70 -17.02
CA ASP A 5 -7.76 -12.12 -17.29
C ASP A 5 -7.34 -11.18 -16.14
N PRO A 6 -6.05 -11.16 -15.78
CA PRO A 6 -5.56 -10.33 -14.70
C PRO A 6 -5.74 -8.84 -15.04
N ARG A 7 -5.89 -8.00 -14.01
CA ARG A 7 -6.05 -6.54 -14.21
C ARG A 7 -4.81 -5.85 -14.77
N VAL A 8 -3.65 -6.48 -14.60
CA VAL A 8 -2.35 -6.07 -15.11
C VAL A 8 -1.68 -7.36 -15.57
N ASN A 9 -1.09 -7.35 -16.76
CA ASN A 9 -0.43 -8.52 -17.33
C ASN A 9 0.95 -8.77 -16.67
N VAL A 10 0.97 -9.21 -15.41
CA VAL A 10 2.18 -9.53 -14.62
C VAL A 10 2.05 -10.91 -13.98
N THR A 11 3.16 -11.52 -13.59
CA THR A 11 3.16 -12.81 -12.87
C THR A 11 3.23 -12.64 -11.34
N PRO A 12 2.98 -13.70 -10.55
CA PRO A 12 3.23 -13.68 -9.10
C PRO A 12 4.68 -13.32 -8.73
N GLU A 13 5.65 -13.76 -9.54
CA GLU A 13 7.08 -13.46 -9.36
C GLU A 13 7.38 -11.99 -9.60
N ASP A 14 6.78 -11.38 -10.65
CA ASP A 14 6.86 -9.93 -10.87
C ASP A 14 6.33 -9.18 -9.67
N VAL A 15 5.22 -9.66 -9.09
CA VAL A 15 4.62 -9.03 -7.90
C VAL A 15 5.58 -9.09 -6.70
N GLY A 16 6.13 -10.27 -6.41
CA GLY A 16 7.09 -10.43 -5.33
C GLY A 16 8.34 -9.55 -5.51
N MET A 17 8.89 -9.50 -6.71
CA MET A 17 10.05 -8.67 -7.04
C MET A 17 9.75 -7.18 -6.83
N VAL A 18 8.65 -6.67 -7.38
CA VAL A 18 8.28 -5.24 -7.25
C VAL A 18 8.08 -4.87 -5.79
N VAL A 19 7.39 -5.70 -5.01
CA VAL A 19 7.17 -5.45 -3.58
C VAL A 19 8.49 -5.42 -2.81
N CYS A 20 9.36 -6.40 -3.03
CA CYS A 20 10.68 -6.44 -2.41
C CYS A 20 11.51 -5.17 -2.73
N LYS A 21 11.61 -4.80 -4.01
CA LYS A 21 12.35 -3.60 -4.44
C LYS A 21 11.73 -2.31 -3.91
N PHE A 22 10.40 -2.26 -3.87
CA PHE A 22 9.68 -1.11 -3.35
C PHE A 22 9.96 -0.90 -1.86
N TYR A 23 9.88 -1.95 -1.04
CA TYR A 23 10.13 -1.81 0.38
C TYR A 23 11.60 -1.59 0.72
N ALA A 24 12.55 -2.11 -0.07
CA ALA A 24 13.93 -1.68 0.00
C ALA A 24 14.07 -0.16 -0.19
N ALA A 25 13.40 0.41 -1.20
CA ALA A 25 13.41 1.85 -1.43
C ALA A 25 12.67 2.65 -0.34
N VAL A 26 11.59 2.12 0.24
CA VAL A 26 10.86 2.75 1.34
C VAL A 26 11.74 2.88 2.58
N ARG A 27 12.52 1.85 2.91
CA ARG A 27 13.41 1.83 4.08
C ARG A 27 14.44 2.95 4.03
N GLU A 28 14.94 3.27 2.85
CA GLU A 28 15.94 4.33 2.62
C GLU A 28 15.32 5.72 2.44
N HIS A 29 14.00 5.81 2.21
CA HIS A 29 13.37 7.08 1.89
C HIS A 29 13.27 7.98 3.14
N PRO A 30 13.72 9.25 3.10
CA PRO A 30 13.83 10.11 4.29
C PRO A 30 12.49 10.42 4.98
N VAL A 31 11.39 10.46 4.22
CA VAL A 31 10.03 10.67 4.76
C VAL A 31 9.33 9.35 5.13
N LEU A 32 9.28 8.38 4.20
CA LEU A 32 8.53 7.14 4.42
C LEU A 32 9.24 6.19 5.38
N GLY A 33 10.56 6.07 5.31
CA GLY A 33 11.35 5.18 6.16
C GLY A 33 11.01 5.34 7.64
N PRO A 34 11.12 6.55 8.23
CA PRO A 34 10.76 6.78 9.63
C PRO A 34 9.32 6.39 9.98
N VAL A 35 8.36 6.62 9.09
CA VAL A 35 6.95 6.23 9.30
C VAL A 35 6.82 4.71 9.36
N PHE A 36 7.41 3.99 8.42
CA PHE A 36 7.34 2.52 8.41
C PHE A 36 8.13 1.90 9.56
N TYR A 37 9.30 2.43 9.92
CA TYR A 37 10.07 1.96 11.08
C TYR A 37 9.32 2.16 12.41
N LEU A 38 8.53 3.23 12.54
CA LEU A 38 7.68 3.44 13.71
C LEU A 38 6.56 2.39 13.81
N ILE A 39 6.04 1.91 12.67
CA ILE A 39 4.88 1.01 12.59
C ILE A 39 5.30 -0.46 12.66
N ILE A 40 6.32 -0.84 11.88
CA ILE A 40 6.79 -2.23 11.71
C ILE A 40 7.91 -2.55 12.71
N GLY A 41 8.68 -1.55 13.13
CA GLY A 41 9.90 -1.74 13.91
C GLY A 41 11.12 -2.02 13.03
N GLN A 42 12.21 -2.45 13.65
CA GLN A 42 13.52 -2.63 13.00
C GLN A 42 13.86 -4.08 12.65
N SER A 43 13.04 -5.05 13.05
CA SER A 43 13.31 -6.48 12.85
C SER A 43 13.12 -6.91 11.40
N GLU A 44 14.13 -7.55 10.80
CA GLU A 44 14.02 -8.11 9.45
C GLU A 44 12.85 -9.10 9.31
N ALA A 45 12.51 -9.84 10.37
CA ALA A 45 11.39 -10.78 10.32
C ALA A 45 10.04 -10.04 10.14
N LEU A 46 9.84 -8.93 10.86
CA LEU A 46 8.63 -8.12 10.76
C LEU A 46 8.52 -7.44 9.39
N TRP A 47 9.65 -7.03 8.81
CA TRP A 47 9.70 -6.51 7.45
C TRP A 47 9.33 -7.57 6.41
N ARG A 48 9.86 -8.80 6.53
CA ARG A 48 9.47 -9.92 5.64
C ARG A 48 7.98 -10.23 5.73
N GLU A 49 7.43 -10.32 6.95
CA GLU A 49 6.00 -10.54 7.15
C GLU A 49 5.15 -9.43 6.51
N HIS A 50 5.60 -8.17 6.61
CA HIS A 50 4.95 -7.05 5.96
C HIS A 50 4.99 -7.17 4.43
N GLU A 51 6.15 -7.43 3.86
CA GLU A 51 6.33 -7.60 2.41
C GLU A 51 5.48 -8.76 1.87
N GLU A 52 5.47 -9.91 2.54
CA GLU A 52 4.64 -11.07 2.17
C GLU A 52 3.14 -10.72 2.16
N LYS A 53 2.68 -10.01 3.18
CA LYS A 53 1.29 -9.55 3.27
C LYS A 53 0.92 -8.60 2.14
N ILE A 54 1.83 -7.72 1.73
CA ILE A 54 1.58 -6.74 0.66
C ILE A 54 1.70 -7.39 -0.71
N ALA A 55 2.58 -8.37 -0.89
CA ALA A 55 2.59 -9.21 -2.08
C ALA A 55 1.27 -9.98 -2.24
N ALA A 56 0.77 -10.61 -1.16
CA ALA A 56 -0.54 -11.27 -1.18
C ALA A 56 -1.69 -10.29 -1.52
N PHE A 57 -1.66 -9.06 -0.98
CA PHE A 57 -2.61 -8.01 -1.33
C PHE A 57 -2.60 -7.73 -2.84
N TRP A 58 -1.42 -7.56 -3.44
CA TRP A 58 -1.30 -7.25 -4.87
C TRP A 58 -1.69 -8.42 -5.76
N ARG A 59 -1.29 -9.65 -5.42
CA ARG A 59 -1.74 -10.85 -6.15
C ARG A 59 -3.27 -10.99 -6.11
N ASN A 60 -3.90 -10.72 -4.97
CA ASN A 60 -5.36 -10.67 -4.89
C ASN A 60 -5.98 -9.54 -5.72
N ALA A 61 -5.38 -8.34 -5.69
CA ALA A 61 -5.92 -7.16 -6.37
C ALA A 61 -5.77 -7.22 -7.90
N ILE A 62 -4.73 -7.89 -8.40
CA ILE A 62 -4.33 -7.94 -9.81
C ILE A 62 -4.69 -9.29 -10.45
N LEU A 63 -4.28 -10.38 -9.82
CA LEU A 63 -4.37 -11.75 -10.34
C LEU A 63 -5.61 -12.50 -9.82
N TYR A 64 -6.38 -11.87 -8.93
CA TYR A 64 -7.54 -12.47 -8.27
C TYR A 64 -7.22 -13.71 -7.43
N GLU A 65 -5.98 -13.82 -6.96
CA GLU A 65 -5.57 -14.84 -5.99
C GLU A 65 -6.21 -14.57 -4.63
N ARG A 66 -7.05 -15.48 -4.15
CA ARG A 66 -7.87 -15.28 -2.94
C ARG A 66 -7.10 -15.51 -1.62
N GLU A 67 -5.84 -15.13 -1.58
CA GLU A 67 -4.94 -15.38 -0.43
C GLU A 67 -4.92 -14.22 0.58
N TYR A 68 -5.40 -13.04 0.19
CA TYR A 68 -5.44 -11.87 1.07
C TYR A 68 -6.81 -11.67 1.71
N SER A 69 -6.86 -11.68 3.05
CA SER A 69 -8.08 -11.51 3.86
C SER A 69 -8.12 -10.21 4.67
N GLY A 70 -7.13 -9.32 4.50
CA GLY A 70 -7.04 -8.07 5.25
C GLY A 70 -8.01 -6.98 4.78
N ASN A 71 -8.16 -5.95 5.59
CA ASN A 71 -8.87 -4.72 5.21
C ASN A 71 -7.86 -3.55 5.16
N PRO A 72 -7.45 -3.12 3.95
CA PRO A 72 -6.49 -2.03 3.80
C PRO A 72 -6.94 -0.74 4.47
N MET A 73 -8.23 -0.38 4.39
CA MET A 73 -8.72 0.86 5.00
C MET A 73 -8.55 0.85 6.53
N LEU A 74 -8.94 -0.24 7.20
CA LEU A 74 -8.79 -0.37 8.65
C LEU A 74 -7.31 -0.35 9.07
N ALA A 75 -6.43 -0.98 8.29
CA ALA A 75 -4.99 -0.97 8.56
C ALA A 75 -4.38 0.44 8.52
N HIS A 76 -4.88 1.33 7.66
CA HIS A 76 -4.38 2.70 7.55
C HIS A 76 -5.06 3.66 8.54
N LEU A 77 -6.37 3.48 8.80
CA LEU A 77 -7.10 4.26 9.81
C LEU A 77 -6.56 4.05 11.22
N GLY A 78 -6.14 2.82 11.55
CA GLY A 78 -5.61 2.46 12.87
C GLY A 78 -4.23 3.02 13.20
N VAL A 79 -3.60 3.77 12.29
CA VAL A 79 -2.23 4.26 12.45
C VAL A 79 -2.18 5.78 12.33
N SER A 80 -1.99 6.46 13.47
CA SER A 80 -1.92 7.93 13.53
C SER A 80 -0.75 8.53 12.77
N ALA A 81 0.38 7.80 12.67
CA ALA A 81 1.58 8.23 11.94
C ALA A 81 1.39 8.29 10.41
N ILE A 82 0.34 7.68 9.86
CA ILE A 82 0.05 7.78 8.42
C ILE A 82 -0.78 9.04 8.17
N GLU A 83 -0.23 10.00 7.45
CA GLU A 83 -0.89 11.25 7.08
C GLU A 83 -1.19 11.31 5.59
N SER A 84 -2.17 12.14 5.21
CA SER A 84 -2.54 12.37 3.80
C SER A 84 -1.36 12.75 2.91
N LYS A 85 -0.34 13.44 3.45
CA LYS A 85 0.87 13.85 2.74
C LYS A 85 1.78 12.68 2.36
N HIS A 86 1.68 11.53 3.03
CA HIS A 86 2.51 10.36 2.75
C HIS A 86 2.05 9.61 1.49
N PHE A 87 0.75 9.66 1.16
CA PHE A 87 0.20 8.98 -0.02
C PHE A 87 0.85 9.38 -1.35
N PRO A 88 0.95 10.67 -1.72
CA PRO A 88 1.59 11.04 -2.99
C PRO A 88 3.07 10.62 -3.05
N ILE A 89 3.78 10.66 -1.92
CA ILE A 89 5.20 10.24 -1.84
C ILE A 89 5.31 8.72 -2.06
N TRP A 90 4.47 7.95 -1.38
CA TRP A 90 4.39 6.49 -1.53
C TRP A 90 4.06 6.10 -2.96
N LEU A 91 3.05 6.74 -3.56
CA LEU A 91 2.61 6.46 -4.94
C LEU A 91 3.69 6.80 -5.97
N GLY A 92 4.38 7.94 -5.82
CA GLY A 92 5.47 8.32 -6.71
C GLY A 92 6.68 7.39 -6.59
N LEU A 93 7.02 6.96 -5.37
CA LEU A 93 8.08 5.97 -5.15
C LEU A 93 7.72 4.61 -5.76
N PHE A 94 6.46 4.18 -5.62
CA PHE A 94 5.97 2.92 -6.18
C PHE A 94 5.98 2.95 -7.71
N GLU A 95 5.49 4.03 -8.32
CA GLU A 95 5.53 4.23 -9.76
C GLU A 95 6.96 4.18 -10.33
N ARG A 96 7.92 4.83 -9.65
CA ARG A 96 9.34 4.74 -10.04
C ARG A 96 9.83 3.30 -10.07
N VAL A 97 9.54 2.53 -9.03
CA VAL A 97 9.94 1.11 -8.94
C VAL A 97 9.27 0.28 -10.03
N LEU A 98 8.01 0.55 -10.37
CA LEU A 98 7.34 -0.13 -11.48
C LEU A 98 8.04 0.15 -12.81
N ILE A 99 8.34 1.41 -13.11
CA ILE A 99 9.02 1.83 -14.36
C ILE A 99 10.41 1.19 -14.48
N GLU A 100 11.14 1.07 -13.38
CA GLU A 100 12.50 0.50 -13.36
C GLU A 100 12.52 -1.03 -13.59
N ASN A 101 11.40 -1.74 -13.40
CA ASN A 101 11.39 -3.19 -13.26
C ASN A 101 10.41 -3.94 -14.17
N LEU A 102 9.49 -3.23 -14.82
CA LEU A 102 8.47 -3.82 -15.68
C LEU A 102 8.49 -3.17 -17.07
N SER A 103 7.74 -3.75 -18.00
CA SER A 103 7.48 -3.08 -19.28
C SER A 103 6.70 -1.77 -19.05
N GLN A 104 6.79 -0.85 -20.00
CA GLN A 104 6.07 0.43 -19.93
C GLN A 104 4.56 0.23 -19.72
N GLU A 105 3.96 -0.72 -20.43
CA GLU A 105 2.53 -1.04 -20.34
C GLU A 105 2.18 -1.60 -18.94
N GLN A 106 2.92 -2.59 -18.47
CA GLN A 106 2.73 -3.19 -17.14
C GLN A 106 2.85 -2.15 -16.02
N ALA A 107 3.88 -1.28 -16.11
CA ALA A 107 4.11 -0.22 -15.13
C ALA A 107 2.96 0.81 -15.14
N GLN A 108 2.48 1.21 -16.31
CA GLN A 108 1.37 2.15 -16.44
C GLN A 108 0.08 1.60 -15.84
N ASP A 109 -0.30 0.38 -16.19
CA ASP A 109 -1.54 -0.25 -15.72
C ASP A 109 -1.53 -0.45 -14.20
N TRP A 110 -0.41 -0.92 -13.66
CA TRP A 110 -0.27 -1.09 -12.21
C TRP A 110 -0.26 0.26 -11.50
N SER A 111 0.46 1.26 -12.01
CA SER A 111 0.45 2.62 -11.44
C SER A 111 -0.96 3.21 -11.41
N LEU A 112 -1.77 3.03 -12.46
CA LEU A 112 -3.16 3.49 -12.51
C LEU A 112 -4.02 2.80 -11.43
N LEU A 113 -3.86 1.48 -11.26
CA LEU A 113 -4.54 0.72 -10.23
C LEU A 113 -4.14 1.19 -8.82
N ALA A 114 -2.85 1.34 -8.56
CA ALA A 114 -2.31 1.79 -7.29
C ALA A 114 -2.80 3.19 -6.93
N ASN A 115 -2.79 4.11 -7.90
CA ASN A 115 -3.32 5.45 -7.73
C ASN A 115 -4.81 5.47 -7.39
N ARG A 116 -5.62 4.62 -8.05
CA ARG A 116 -7.05 4.50 -7.76
C ARG A 116 -7.30 4.03 -6.32
N ILE A 117 -6.59 2.99 -5.88
CA ILE A 117 -6.69 2.46 -4.51
C ILE A 117 -6.19 3.49 -3.49
N GLY A 118 -5.01 4.07 -3.73
CA GLY A 118 -4.38 5.06 -2.85
C GLY A 118 -5.23 6.31 -2.65
N ARG A 119 -5.86 6.84 -3.72
CA ARG A 119 -6.81 7.95 -3.61
C ARG A 119 -8.02 7.58 -2.75
N GLY A 120 -8.57 6.37 -2.91
CA GLY A 120 -9.69 5.88 -2.10
C GLY A 120 -9.32 5.77 -0.61
N LEU A 121 -8.14 5.23 -0.30
CA LEU A 121 -7.62 5.15 1.06
C LEU A 121 -7.44 6.54 1.68
N LYS A 122 -6.75 7.44 0.97
CA LYS A 122 -6.53 8.83 1.42
C LYS A 122 -7.85 9.53 1.74
N PHE A 123 -8.81 9.49 0.81
CA PHE A 123 -10.10 10.15 0.99
C PHE A 123 -10.90 9.56 2.17
N GLY A 124 -10.91 8.22 2.31
CA GLY A 124 -11.57 7.56 3.43
C GLY A 124 -10.95 7.95 4.79
N MET A 125 -9.63 8.07 4.86
CA MET A 125 -8.92 8.51 6.06
C MET A 125 -9.23 9.97 6.43
N GLU A 126 -9.22 10.87 5.44
CA GLU A 126 -9.56 12.28 5.65
C GLU A 126 -10.99 12.45 6.14
N THR A 127 -11.93 11.72 5.54
CA THR A 127 -13.34 11.73 5.92
C THR A 127 -13.53 11.23 7.36
N PHE A 128 -12.90 10.10 7.71
CA PHE A 128 -13.01 9.54 9.06
C PHE A 128 -12.45 10.49 10.12
N ARG A 129 -11.27 11.07 9.89
CA ARG A 129 -10.64 12.02 10.84
C ARG A 129 -11.44 13.31 11.00
N GLN A 130 -12.11 13.79 9.94
CA GLN A 130 -13.01 14.94 10.05
C GLN A 130 -14.26 14.65 10.89
N ILE A 131 -14.77 13.42 10.86
CA ILE A 131 -15.90 12.99 11.69
C ILE A 131 -15.44 12.87 13.15
N ASP A 132 -14.35 12.15 13.41
CA ASP A 132 -13.80 11.94 14.75
C ASP A 132 -13.45 13.27 15.44
N GLY A 133 -12.78 14.18 14.74
CA GLY A 133 -12.44 15.51 15.25
C GLY A 133 -13.62 16.46 15.49
N LYS A 134 -14.83 16.12 15.00
CA LYS A 134 -16.06 16.91 15.20
C LYS A 134 -16.96 16.37 16.32
N VAL A 135 -16.70 15.19 16.88
CA VAL A 135 -17.48 14.64 18.00
C VAL A 135 -16.91 15.19 19.31
N PRO A 136 -17.65 16.01 20.08
CA PRO A 136 -17.20 16.45 21.40
C PRO A 136 -17.04 15.25 22.32
N ASN A 137 -15.88 15.12 22.97
CA ASN A 137 -15.68 14.08 23.97
C ASN A 137 -16.41 14.47 25.28
N LEU A 138 -17.66 14.02 25.41
CA LEU A 138 -18.51 14.30 26.57
C LEU A 138 -18.10 13.52 27.85
N ARG A 139 -16.97 12.78 27.83
CA ARG A 139 -16.48 12.03 29.00
C ARG A 139 -15.76 12.90 30.05
N ASN A 140 -15.59 14.20 29.78
CA ASN A 140 -14.96 15.16 30.68
C ASN A 140 -15.92 16.31 31.10
N LEU A 141 -17.23 16.08 31.10
CA LEU A 141 -18.22 16.99 31.67
C LEU A 141 -18.81 16.43 32.96
#